data_AF-C7H5X6-F1
#
_entry.id   AF-C7H5X6-F1
#
_cell.length_a   1.000
_cell.length_b   1.000
_cell.length_c   1.000
_cell.angle_alpha   90.00
_cell.angle_beta   90.00
_cell.angle_gamma   90.00
#
_symmetry.space_group_name_H-M   'P 1'
#
loop_
_entity.id
_entity.type
_entity.pdbx_description
1 polymer ?
#
loop_
_entity_poly.entity_id
_entity_poly.type
_entity_poly.pdbx_seq_one_letter_code
_entity_poly.pdbx_strand_id
1 'polypeptide(L)'
;MHFAAIYAILPFAVLLRGNLKEQLRILGSPACLEPCRAKPIGLAVPVRSKFIRRSIVMNQNFTVRKLARCAVVAALYVVLCMALQPFSYGAVQVRVAEALCLLPVFGAEYIVGVVLGCFLANLLGSTIVDVIFGTLATLLACVVTYKLRNVRFKGLAIVPSLPPVLFNAVIIGIEIAVMFPDPSSSAPLWLACITNGISVGIGELISCTVLGVLLVKIVETNTSLRKVFLEA
;
A
#
# COMPACT_ATOMS: atom_id res chain seq x y z
N MET A 1 -16.53 -19.97 -12.97
CA MET A 1 -15.36 -19.10 -12.68
C MET A 1 -14.92 -18.20 -13.85
N HIS A 2 -15.36 -18.43 -15.11
CA HIS A 2 -15.04 -17.53 -16.25
C HIS A 2 -15.96 -16.30 -16.42
N PHE A 3 -17.10 -16.24 -15.72
CA PHE A 3 -18.12 -15.21 -15.97
C PHE A 3 -17.88 -13.89 -15.21
N ALA A 4 -17.17 -13.90 -14.08
CA ALA A 4 -16.95 -12.69 -13.27
C ALA A 4 -15.97 -11.70 -13.91
N ALA A 5 -14.98 -12.20 -14.67
CA ALA A 5 -13.99 -11.35 -15.33
C ALA A 5 -14.59 -10.47 -16.44
N ILE A 6 -15.61 -10.94 -17.16
CA ILE A 6 -16.26 -10.18 -18.24
C ILE A 6 -17.12 -9.04 -17.68
N TYR A 7 -17.78 -9.24 -16.53
CA TYR A 7 -18.60 -8.21 -15.88
C TYR A 7 -17.79 -7.12 -15.16
N ALA A 8 -16.53 -7.37 -14.80
CA ALA A 8 -15.65 -6.35 -14.22
C ALA A 8 -15.05 -5.40 -15.27
N ILE A 9 -14.86 -5.87 -16.51
CA ILE A 9 -14.27 -5.08 -17.60
C ILE A 9 -15.29 -4.12 -18.23
N LEU A 10 -16.56 -4.53 -18.30
CA LEU A 10 -17.61 -3.78 -18.99
C LEU A 10 -17.97 -2.40 -18.38
N PRO A 11 -18.06 -2.21 -17.05
CA PRO A 11 -18.33 -0.88 -16.49
C PRO A 11 -17.14 0.09 -16.60
N PHE A 12 -15.90 -0.43 -16.68
CA PHE A 12 -14.70 0.41 -16.80
C PHE A 12 -14.43 0.91 -18.22
N ALA A 13 -14.78 0.12 -19.25
CA ALA A 13 -14.75 0.58 -20.64
C ALA A 13 -15.74 1.74 -20.90
N VAL A 14 -16.82 1.81 -20.13
CA VAL A 14 -17.79 2.92 -20.15
C VAL A 14 -17.27 4.13 -19.37
N LEU A 15 -16.57 3.93 -18.24
CA LEU A 15 -16.02 5.01 -17.42
C LEU A 15 -14.83 5.75 -18.09
N LEU A 16 -13.96 5.02 -18.80
CA LEU A 16 -12.88 5.60 -19.61
C LEU A 16 -13.37 6.36 -20.86
N ARG A 17 -14.66 6.25 -21.18
CA ARG A 17 -15.32 7.04 -22.23
C ARG A 17 -15.87 8.38 -21.71
N GLY A 18 -15.76 8.64 -20.40
CA GLY A 18 -16.10 9.92 -19.77
C GLY A 18 -14.97 10.93 -19.94
N ASN A 19 -15.26 12.02 -20.63
CA ASN A 19 -14.38 13.13 -21.01
C ASN A 19 -13.34 13.51 -19.93
N LEU A 20 -12.09 13.08 -20.12
CA LEU A 20 -10.92 13.34 -19.25
C LEU A 20 -10.72 14.85 -18.93
N LYS A 21 -11.24 15.73 -19.80
CA LYS A 21 -11.22 17.19 -19.62
C LYS A 21 -12.10 17.70 -18.47
N GLU A 22 -13.19 17.03 -18.14
CA GLU A 22 -14.11 17.47 -17.06
C GLU A 22 -13.50 17.23 -15.68
N GLN A 23 -12.81 16.08 -15.50
CA GLN A 23 -12.15 15.70 -14.25
C GLN A 23 -10.94 16.60 -13.91
N LEU A 24 -10.19 17.04 -14.93
CA LEU A 24 -9.10 18.00 -14.73
C LEU A 24 -9.60 19.41 -14.35
N ARG A 25 -10.83 19.79 -14.73
CA ARG A 25 -11.40 21.11 -14.40
C ARG A 25 -11.77 21.22 -12.92
N ILE A 26 -12.16 20.12 -12.28
CA ILE A 26 -12.54 20.07 -10.85
C ILE A 26 -11.31 20.12 -9.94
N LEU A 27 -10.16 19.58 -10.36
CA LEU A 27 -8.89 19.67 -9.60
C LEU A 27 -8.11 20.99 -9.79
N GLY A 28 -8.55 21.87 -10.71
CA GLY A 28 -7.81 23.05 -11.13
C GLY A 28 -8.14 24.37 -10.43
N SER A 29 -8.94 24.38 -9.35
CA SER A 29 -9.33 25.63 -8.68
C SER A 29 -8.55 25.85 -7.38
N PRO A 30 -7.49 26.69 -7.37
CA PRO A 30 -6.88 27.12 -6.13
C PRO A 30 -7.80 28.15 -5.48
N ALA A 31 -8.55 27.73 -4.45
CA ALA A 31 -9.16 28.68 -3.53
C ALA A 31 -8.03 29.42 -2.80
N CYS A 32 -7.75 30.64 -3.27
CA CYS A 32 -6.87 31.61 -2.64
C CYS A 32 -7.46 31.98 -1.27
N LEU A 33 -6.81 31.54 -0.19
CA LEU A 33 -7.10 31.97 1.17
C LEU A 33 -5.97 32.92 1.60
N GLU A 34 -6.24 34.22 1.51
CA GLU A 34 -5.39 35.26 2.11
C GLU A 34 -5.35 35.12 3.64
N PRO A 35 -4.20 35.34 4.29
CA PRO A 35 -4.13 35.37 5.75
C PRO A 35 -4.54 36.75 6.29
N CYS A 36 -5.72 36.83 6.94
CA CYS A 36 -6.09 37.99 7.75
C CYS A 36 -5.14 38.14 8.95
N ARG A 37 -4.45 39.28 8.99
CA ARG A 37 -3.52 39.72 10.04
C ARG A 37 -4.30 40.19 11.28
N ALA A 38 -4.24 39.43 12.38
CA ALA A 38 -4.71 39.87 13.69
C ALA A 38 -3.53 40.06 14.66
N LYS A 39 -3.50 41.21 15.33
CA LYS A 39 -2.53 41.61 16.36
C LYS A 39 -3.18 41.46 17.74
N PRO A 40 -2.45 40.91 18.74
CA PRO A 40 -2.55 41.42 20.12
C PRO A 40 -1.13 41.68 20.66
N ILE A 41 -0.78 42.91 21.05
CA ILE A 41 -0.84 43.46 22.42
C ILE A 41 -0.22 42.51 23.44
N GLY A 42 0.94 42.89 23.95
CA GLY A 42 1.75 42.09 24.85
C GLY A 42 1.26 42.10 26.30
N LEU A 43 1.60 41.02 27.01
CA LEU A 43 1.87 41.06 28.45
C LEU A 43 2.72 39.84 28.80
N ALA A 44 3.83 40.09 29.51
CA ALA A 44 4.83 39.10 29.87
C ALA A 44 4.38 38.20 31.04
N VAL A 45 4.62 36.89 30.94
CA VAL A 45 4.83 35.97 32.09
C VAL A 45 5.80 34.87 31.66
N PRO A 46 6.87 34.56 32.43
CA PRO A 46 7.76 33.44 32.14
C PRO A 46 7.29 32.20 32.89
N VAL A 47 6.83 31.16 32.20
CA VAL A 47 6.69 29.82 32.79
C VAL A 47 7.31 28.77 31.89
N ARG A 48 8.39 28.22 32.43
CA ARG A 48 9.14 27.05 32.00
C ARG A 48 8.23 25.82 31.95
N SER A 49 8.00 25.29 30.75
CA SER A 49 7.56 23.91 30.55
C SER A 49 8.20 23.33 29.29
N LYS A 50 9.21 22.48 29.48
CA LYS A 50 9.69 21.55 28.45
C LYS A 50 8.60 20.48 28.25
N PHE A 51 7.53 20.83 27.58
CA PHE A 51 6.54 19.88 27.12
C PHE A 51 6.67 19.73 25.61
N ILE A 52 6.95 18.49 25.21
CA ILE A 52 7.19 18.02 23.86
C ILE A 52 5.97 18.39 22.99
N ARG A 53 5.99 19.58 22.40
CA ARG A 53 5.12 19.93 21.28
C ARG A 53 5.82 19.46 20.02
N ARG A 54 5.79 18.14 19.80
CA ARG A 54 6.02 17.57 18.47
C ARG A 54 4.79 17.92 17.63
N SER A 55 4.68 19.21 17.29
CA SER A 55 3.80 19.69 16.23
C SER A 55 4.30 19.04 14.96
N ILE A 56 3.75 17.88 14.64
CA ILE A 56 3.79 17.30 13.30
C ILE A 56 2.86 18.19 12.46
N VAL A 57 3.31 19.42 12.19
CA VAL A 57 2.77 20.20 11.07
C VAL A 57 3.38 19.55 9.85
N MET A 58 2.67 18.57 9.29
CA MET A 58 3.00 18.05 7.98
C MET A 58 2.69 19.14 6.96
N ASN A 59 3.68 19.96 6.62
CA ASN A 59 3.62 20.80 5.43
C ASN A 59 3.73 19.91 4.18
N GLN A 60 2.63 19.25 3.78
CA GLN A 60 2.59 18.39 2.60
C GLN A 60 2.24 19.22 1.37
N ASN A 61 3.19 20.03 0.92
CA ASN A 61 3.17 20.39 -0.50
C ASN A 61 3.66 19.14 -1.25
N PHE A 62 2.73 18.26 -1.66
CA PHE A 62 3.06 17.20 -2.59
C PHE A 62 3.54 17.87 -3.87
N THR A 63 4.86 17.90 -4.07
CA THR A 63 5.42 18.26 -5.37
C THR A 63 4.77 17.35 -6.40
N VAL A 64 4.37 17.89 -7.56
CA VAL A 64 3.75 17.15 -8.67
C VAL A 64 4.50 15.83 -8.95
N ARG A 65 5.83 15.86 -8.79
CA ARG A 65 6.71 14.71 -8.93
C ARG A 65 6.49 13.58 -7.92
N LYS A 66 6.21 13.90 -6.65
CA LYS A 66 5.87 12.91 -5.60
C LYS A 66 4.52 12.28 -5.86
N LEU A 67 3.54 13.10 -6.26
CA LEU A 67 2.22 12.61 -6.66
C LEU A 67 2.32 11.67 -7.87
N ALA A 68 3.11 12.03 -8.88
CA ALA A 68 3.35 11.17 -10.05
C ALA A 68 3.99 9.84 -9.67
N ARG A 69 4.98 9.81 -8.75
CA ARG A 69 5.56 8.54 -8.27
C ARG A 69 4.56 7.68 -7.52
N CYS A 70 3.77 8.29 -6.64
CA CYS A 70 2.70 7.61 -5.93
C CYS A 70 1.71 6.97 -6.93
N ALA A 71 1.29 7.72 -7.96
CA ALA A 71 0.40 7.24 -8.99
C ALA A 71 1.00 6.10 -9.82
N VAL A 72 2.28 6.18 -10.19
CA VAL A 72 2.97 5.10 -10.92
C VAL A 72 3.07 3.84 -10.07
N VAL A 73 3.41 3.95 -8.78
CA VAL A 73 3.47 2.79 -7.88
C VAL A 73 2.10 2.16 -7.69
N ALA A 74 1.05 2.98 -7.50
CA ALA A 74 -0.32 2.48 -7.42
C ALA A 74 -0.75 1.77 -8.71
N ALA A 75 -0.44 2.34 -9.87
CA ALA A 75 -0.75 1.74 -11.16
C ALA A 75 -0.01 0.41 -11.38
N LEU A 76 1.28 0.35 -11.03
CA LEU A 76 2.05 -0.90 -11.10
C LEU A 76 1.46 -1.98 -10.20
N TYR A 77 1.06 -1.63 -8.97
CA TYR A 77 0.41 -2.56 -8.05
C TYR A 77 -0.87 -3.14 -8.68
N VAL A 78 -1.76 -2.28 -9.18
CA VAL A 78 -3.02 -2.70 -9.80
C VAL A 78 -2.76 -3.58 -11.02
N VAL A 79 -1.85 -3.18 -11.91
CA VAL A 79 -1.52 -3.95 -13.12
C VAL A 79 -0.97 -5.32 -12.77
N LEU A 80 -0.08 -5.42 -11.76
CA LEU A 80 0.45 -6.70 -11.29
C LEU A 80 -0.66 -7.62 -10.76
N CYS A 81 -1.58 -7.09 -9.94
CA CYS A 81 -2.71 -7.86 -9.42
C CYS A 81 -3.69 -8.31 -10.51
N MET A 82 -3.99 -7.45 -11.50
CA MET A 82 -4.91 -7.78 -12.58
C MET A 82 -4.28 -8.75 -13.60
N ALA A 83 -3.00 -8.57 -13.94
CA ALA A 83 -2.31 -9.46 -14.86
C ALA A 83 -2.07 -10.85 -14.26
N LEU A 84 -1.85 -10.92 -12.94
CA LEU A 84 -1.59 -12.16 -12.20
C LEU A 84 -2.79 -12.57 -11.34
N GLN A 85 -4.00 -12.30 -11.80
CA GLN A 85 -5.24 -12.60 -11.09
C GLN A 85 -5.37 -14.06 -10.60
N PRO A 86 -5.07 -15.11 -11.40
CA PRO A 86 -5.20 -16.50 -10.93
C PRO A 86 -4.21 -16.86 -9.82
N PHE A 87 -3.10 -16.12 -9.70
CA PHE A 87 -2.08 -16.32 -8.68
C PHE A 87 -2.30 -15.44 -7.45
N SER A 88 -2.87 -14.25 -7.64
CA SER A 88 -3.14 -13.28 -6.57
C SER A 88 -4.35 -13.66 -5.70
N TYR A 89 -5.33 -14.40 -6.26
CA TYR A 89 -6.59 -14.75 -5.59
C TYR A 89 -6.95 -16.25 -5.67
N GLY A 90 -6.00 -17.11 -6.02
CA GLY A 90 -6.19 -18.57 -6.11
C GLY A 90 -6.20 -19.29 -4.76
N ALA A 91 -6.23 -20.63 -4.77
CA ALA A 91 -6.13 -21.46 -3.55
C ALA A 91 -4.74 -21.40 -2.88
N VAL A 92 -3.69 -21.24 -3.70
CA VAL A 92 -2.35 -20.88 -3.24
C VAL A 92 -2.11 -19.45 -3.70
N GLN A 93 -2.30 -18.49 -2.79
CA GLN A 93 -2.17 -17.08 -3.11
C GLN A 93 -0.74 -16.61 -3.01
N VAL A 94 -0.27 -15.95 -4.05
CA VAL A 94 1.03 -15.30 -4.07
C VAL A 94 0.83 -13.92 -4.70
N ARG A 95 0.84 -12.90 -3.85
CA ARG A 95 0.64 -11.52 -4.25
C ARG A 95 1.97 -10.89 -4.65
N VAL A 96 2.35 -11.06 -5.91
CA VAL A 96 3.60 -10.48 -6.45
C VAL A 96 3.66 -8.96 -6.26
N ALA A 97 2.49 -8.28 -6.30
CA ALA A 97 2.38 -6.84 -6.07
C ALA A 97 2.87 -6.40 -4.67
N GLU A 98 2.83 -7.28 -3.67
CA GLU A 98 3.26 -6.98 -2.30
C GLU A 98 4.80 -6.81 -2.20
N ALA A 99 5.56 -7.21 -3.23
CA ALA A 99 6.96 -6.81 -3.36
C ALA A 99 7.14 -5.28 -3.33
N LEU A 100 6.14 -4.51 -3.78
CA LEU A 100 6.13 -3.05 -3.74
C LEU A 100 5.98 -2.50 -2.32
N CYS A 101 5.52 -3.29 -1.34
CA CYS A 101 5.42 -2.91 0.06
C CYS A 101 6.77 -2.63 0.73
N LEU A 102 7.89 -2.94 0.05
CA LEU A 102 9.24 -2.55 0.47
C LEU A 102 9.66 -1.15 -0.02
N LEU A 103 8.97 -0.56 -1.00
CA LEU A 103 9.26 0.80 -1.49
C LEU A 103 9.22 1.89 -0.39
N PRO A 104 8.39 1.80 0.66
CA PRO A 104 8.47 2.68 1.83
C PRO A 104 9.86 2.80 2.46
N VAL A 105 10.77 1.84 2.26
CA VAL A 105 12.17 1.96 2.71
C VAL A 105 12.87 3.20 2.12
N PHE A 106 12.44 3.67 0.95
CA PHE A 106 12.99 4.84 0.28
C PHE A 106 12.34 6.16 0.72
N GLY A 107 11.05 6.16 1.06
CA GLY A 107 10.30 7.37 1.41
C GLY A 107 8.88 7.09 1.92
N ALA A 108 8.35 7.99 2.74
CA ALA A 108 7.00 7.85 3.31
C ALA A 108 5.90 8.02 2.27
N GLU A 109 6.17 8.71 1.16
CA GLU A 109 5.25 8.90 0.04
C GLU A 109 4.85 7.57 -0.63
N TYR A 110 5.72 6.57 -0.60
CA TYR A 110 5.46 5.27 -1.19
C TYR A 110 4.42 4.46 -0.39
N ILE A 111 4.22 4.78 0.89
CA ILE A 111 3.15 4.18 1.70
C ILE A 111 1.80 4.51 1.05
N VAL A 112 1.59 5.77 0.67
CA VAL A 112 0.34 6.20 0.03
C VAL A 112 0.15 5.52 -1.33
N GLY A 113 1.23 5.40 -2.12
CA GLY A 113 1.16 4.75 -3.44
C GLY A 113 0.79 3.27 -3.37
N VAL A 114 1.41 2.53 -2.46
CA VAL A 114 1.16 1.10 -2.30
C VAL A 114 -0.23 0.85 -1.70
N VAL A 115 -0.63 1.61 -0.68
CA VAL A 115 -1.95 1.46 -0.04
C VAL A 115 -3.08 1.80 -1.01
N LEU A 116 -2.95 2.88 -1.80
CA LEU A 116 -3.92 3.20 -2.85
C LEU A 116 -3.93 2.14 -3.95
N GLY A 117 -2.77 1.61 -4.32
CA GLY A 117 -2.67 0.50 -5.26
C GLY A 117 -3.40 -0.76 -4.79
N CYS A 118 -3.21 -1.15 -3.53
CA CYS A 118 -3.88 -2.27 -2.90
C CYS A 118 -5.40 -2.06 -2.83
N PHE A 119 -5.84 -0.89 -2.37
CA PHE A 119 -7.25 -0.52 -2.33
C PHE A 119 -7.92 -0.65 -3.71
N LEU A 120 -7.30 -0.08 -4.74
CA LEU A 120 -7.82 -0.14 -6.11
C LEU A 120 -7.79 -1.56 -6.67
N ALA A 121 -6.71 -2.32 -6.43
CA ALA A 121 -6.59 -3.69 -6.91
C ALA A 121 -7.66 -4.60 -6.30
N ASN A 122 -7.90 -4.47 -4.99
CA ASN A 122 -8.91 -5.24 -4.29
C ASN A 122 -10.33 -4.82 -4.70
N LEU A 123 -10.55 -3.52 -4.97
CA LEU A 123 -11.84 -3.01 -5.43
C LEU A 123 -12.21 -3.56 -6.81
N LEU A 124 -11.22 -3.78 -7.68
CA LEU A 124 -11.42 -4.28 -9.04
C LEU A 124 -11.40 -5.81 -9.13
N GLY A 125 -10.62 -6.47 -8.28
CA GLY A 125 -10.30 -7.89 -8.42
C GLY A 125 -10.78 -8.81 -7.28
N SER A 126 -11.27 -8.25 -6.17
CA SER A 126 -11.59 -9.02 -4.95
C SER A 126 -12.92 -8.59 -4.31
N THR A 127 -13.18 -9.08 -3.10
CA THR A 127 -14.39 -8.78 -2.32
C THR A 127 -14.25 -7.49 -1.51
N ILE A 128 -15.36 -6.91 -1.08
CA ILE A 128 -15.35 -5.70 -0.24
C ILE A 128 -14.67 -5.89 1.12
N VAL A 129 -14.56 -7.14 1.58
CA VAL A 129 -13.87 -7.51 2.81
C VAL A 129 -12.37 -7.35 2.62
N ASP A 130 -11.81 -7.87 1.53
CA ASP A 130 -10.40 -7.70 1.14
C ASP A 130 -10.06 -6.23 0.89
N VAL A 131 -11.01 -5.45 0.37
CA VAL A 131 -10.81 -3.99 0.20
C VAL A 131 -10.56 -3.32 1.55
N ILE A 132 -11.27 -3.71 2.60
CA ILE A 132 -11.10 -3.09 3.92
C ILE A 132 -9.91 -3.72 4.63
N PHE A 133 -9.94 -5.04 4.85
CA PHE A 133 -8.94 -5.74 5.65
C PHE A 133 -7.59 -5.86 4.95
N GLY A 134 -7.58 -6.10 3.63
CA GLY A 134 -6.35 -6.12 2.84
C GLY A 134 -5.68 -4.75 2.80
N THR A 135 -6.43 -3.67 2.53
CA THR A 135 -5.85 -2.31 2.55
C THR A 135 -5.33 -1.93 3.94
N LEU A 136 -6.03 -2.32 5.01
CA LEU A 136 -5.56 -2.12 6.39
C LEU A 136 -4.29 -2.92 6.70
N ALA A 137 -4.22 -4.18 6.27
CA ALA A 137 -3.04 -5.03 6.43
C ALA A 137 -1.83 -4.42 5.72
N THR A 138 -1.99 -4.04 4.45
CA THR A 138 -0.94 -3.38 3.65
C THR A 138 -0.52 -2.04 4.27
N LEU A 139 -1.45 -1.24 4.81
CA LEU A 139 -1.13 0.01 5.50
C LEU A 139 -0.28 -0.24 6.75
N LEU A 140 -0.67 -1.19 7.59
CA LEU A 140 0.09 -1.56 8.79
C LEU A 140 1.48 -2.09 8.42
N ALA A 141 1.54 -2.98 7.42
CA ALA A 141 2.79 -3.50 6.89
C ALA A 141 3.70 -2.37 6.41
N CYS A 142 3.21 -1.48 5.55
CA CYS A 142 4.00 -0.36 5.01
C CYS A 142 4.50 0.59 6.10
N VAL A 143 3.68 0.88 7.12
CA VAL A 143 4.08 1.74 8.25
C VAL A 143 5.19 1.08 9.08
N VAL A 144 5.07 -0.22 9.37
CA VAL A 144 6.09 -0.95 10.13
C VAL A 144 7.36 -1.12 9.29
N THR A 145 7.25 -1.44 8.00
CA THR A 145 8.35 -1.47 7.04
C THR A 145 9.08 -0.13 6.97
N TYR A 146 8.35 0.99 6.92
CA TYR A 146 8.94 2.33 6.98
C TYR A 146 9.69 2.57 8.29
N LYS A 147 9.16 2.14 9.43
CA LYS A 147 9.86 2.26 10.72
C LYS A 147 11.11 1.39 10.80
N LEU A 148 11.07 0.21 10.21
CA LEU A 148 12.19 -0.75 10.18
C LEU A 148 13.20 -0.47 9.06
N ARG A 149 13.00 0.56 8.23
CA ARG A 149 13.86 0.89 7.07
C ARG A 149 15.36 1.02 7.39
N ASN A 150 15.71 1.39 8.61
CA ASN A 150 17.08 1.59 9.08
C ASN A 150 17.74 0.28 9.55
N VAL A 151 16.95 -0.78 9.82
CA VAL A 151 17.45 -2.07 10.28
C VAL A 151 17.73 -2.94 9.07
N ARG A 152 19.01 -3.09 8.74
CA ARG A 152 19.47 -3.92 7.61
C ARG A 152 20.33 -5.06 8.10
N PHE A 153 20.00 -6.27 7.65
CA PHE A 153 20.79 -7.45 7.98
C PHE A 153 21.72 -7.75 6.80
N LYS A 154 23.04 -7.67 7.03
CA LYS A 154 24.06 -7.87 5.97
C LYS A 154 23.89 -6.94 4.75
N GLY A 155 23.35 -5.74 4.95
CA GLY A 155 23.06 -4.78 3.88
C GLY A 155 21.76 -5.05 3.10
N LEU A 156 21.06 -6.16 3.35
CA LEU A 156 19.79 -6.48 2.71
C LEU A 156 18.60 -6.00 3.57
N ALA A 157 17.54 -5.57 2.90
CA ALA A 157 16.28 -5.14 3.51
C ALA A 157 15.37 -6.34 3.86
N ILE A 158 15.92 -7.38 4.51
CA ILE A 158 15.15 -8.56 4.94
C ILE A 158 14.24 -8.23 6.13
N VAL A 159 14.72 -7.46 7.11
CA VAL A 159 13.89 -7.09 8.28
C VAL A 159 12.67 -6.25 7.88
N PRO A 160 12.78 -5.26 6.97
CA PRO A 160 11.63 -4.55 6.42
C PRO A 160 10.68 -5.40 5.55
N SER A 161 11.08 -6.60 5.09
CA SER A 161 10.21 -7.48 4.28
C SER A 161 9.33 -8.41 5.12
N LEU A 162 9.63 -8.58 6.41
CA LEU A 162 8.86 -9.44 7.31
C LEU A 162 7.47 -8.89 7.70
N PRO A 163 7.28 -7.57 7.94
CA PRO A 163 5.97 -7.04 8.32
C PRO A 163 4.85 -7.35 7.31
N PRO A 164 5.03 -7.15 5.98
CA PRO A 164 4.04 -7.57 4.99
C PRO A 164 3.67 -9.05 5.10
N VAL A 165 4.66 -9.93 5.22
CA VAL A 165 4.44 -11.38 5.36
C VAL A 165 3.59 -11.69 6.60
N LEU A 166 3.93 -11.10 7.74
CA LEU A 166 3.24 -11.38 8.99
C LEU A 166 1.80 -10.85 8.98
N PHE A 167 1.60 -9.60 8.56
CA PHE A 167 0.28 -8.98 8.58
C PHE A 167 -0.65 -9.61 7.55
N ASN A 168 -0.16 -9.89 6.33
CA ASN A 168 -1.00 -10.50 5.30
C ASN A 168 -1.29 -11.98 5.62
N ALA A 169 -0.32 -12.75 6.13
CA ALA A 169 -0.57 -14.14 6.55
C ALA A 169 -1.66 -14.24 7.63
N VAL A 170 -1.67 -13.31 8.60
CA VAL A 170 -2.67 -13.31 9.67
C VAL A 170 -4.01 -12.76 9.18
N ILE A 171 -4.02 -11.57 8.60
CA ILE A 171 -5.27 -10.86 8.27
C ILE A 171 -5.98 -11.53 7.09
N ILE A 172 -5.26 -11.78 5.99
CA ILE A 172 -5.83 -12.42 4.79
C ILE A 172 -6.10 -13.90 5.04
N GLY A 173 -5.24 -14.58 5.82
CA GLY A 173 -5.48 -15.98 6.20
C GLY A 173 -6.78 -16.18 6.97
N ILE A 174 -7.09 -15.27 7.90
CA ILE A 174 -8.38 -15.27 8.62
C ILE A 174 -9.53 -14.91 7.68
N GLU A 175 -9.34 -13.90 6.81
CA GLU A 175 -10.36 -13.48 5.85
C GLU A 175 -10.82 -14.64 4.96
N ILE A 176 -9.86 -15.35 4.33
CA ILE A 176 -10.17 -16.48 3.44
C ILE A 176 -10.90 -17.59 4.20
N ALA A 177 -10.44 -17.91 5.42
CA ALA A 177 -11.07 -18.95 6.24
C ALA A 177 -12.52 -18.63 6.63
N VAL A 178 -12.86 -17.35 6.80
CA VAL A 178 -14.21 -16.91 7.14
C VAL A 178 -15.10 -16.75 5.90
N MET A 179 -14.55 -16.29 4.77
CA MET A 179 -15.29 -16.01 3.53
C MET A 179 -15.51 -17.24 2.65
N PHE A 180 -14.60 -18.21 2.71
CA PHE A 180 -14.67 -19.47 1.96
C PHE A 180 -14.58 -20.67 2.91
N PRO A 181 -15.57 -20.87 3.79
CA PRO A 181 -15.62 -22.06 4.62
C PRO A 181 -15.88 -23.28 3.74
N ASP A 182 -15.00 -24.27 3.77
CA ASP A 182 -15.19 -25.53 3.06
C ASP A 182 -16.41 -26.27 3.64
N PRO A 183 -17.53 -26.41 2.89
CA PRO A 183 -18.75 -27.03 3.41
C PRO A 183 -18.58 -28.55 3.63
N SER A 184 -17.53 -29.15 3.07
CA SER A 184 -17.21 -30.58 3.13
C SER A 184 -16.33 -30.95 4.32
N SER A 185 -15.74 -29.97 5.00
CA SER A 185 -14.79 -30.19 6.08
C SER A 185 -15.42 -29.73 7.39
N SER A 186 -15.69 -30.68 8.30
CA SER A 186 -16.10 -30.37 9.69
C SER A 186 -14.94 -29.81 10.53
N ALA A 187 -13.86 -29.36 9.88
CA ALA A 187 -12.70 -28.80 10.53
C ALA A 187 -13.07 -27.48 11.22
N PRO A 188 -12.62 -27.28 12.47
CA PRO A 188 -12.91 -26.05 13.19
C PRO A 188 -12.20 -24.86 12.53
N LEU A 189 -12.85 -23.68 12.58
CA LEU A 189 -12.43 -22.45 11.90
C LEU A 189 -10.96 -22.08 12.15
N TRP A 190 -10.44 -22.33 13.36
CA TRP A 190 -9.05 -22.05 13.70
C TRP A 190 -8.05 -22.84 12.84
N LEU A 191 -8.39 -24.07 12.44
CA LEU A 191 -7.54 -24.90 11.59
C LEU A 191 -7.50 -24.33 10.16
N ALA A 192 -8.65 -23.87 9.65
CA ALA A 192 -8.75 -23.21 8.35
C ALA A 192 -7.99 -21.87 8.32
N CYS A 193 -8.02 -21.10 9.41
CA CYS A 193 -7.22 -19.86 9.52
C CYS A 193 -5.72 -20.16 9.44
N ILE A 194 -5.26 -21.23 10.09
CA ILE A 194 -3.84 -21.61 10.09
C ILE A 194 -3.40 -22.10 8.71
N THR A 195 -4.17 -22.98 8.06
CA THR A 195 -3.79 -23.52 6.74
C THR A 195 -3.78 -22.44 5.66
N ASN A 196 -4.80 -21.58 5.63
CA ASN A 196 -4.85 -20.45 4.70
C ASN A 196 -3.77 -19.41 5.01
N GLY A 197 -3.54 -19.10 6.29
CA GLY A 197 -2.48 -18.18 6.70
C GLY A 197 -1.07 -18.68 6.35
N ILE A 198 -0.81 -19.99 6.45
CA ILE A 198 0.45 -20.59 5.99
C ILE A 198 0.57 -20.48 4.46
N SER A 199 -0.49 -20.79 3.72
CA SER A 199 -0.51 -20.70 2.26
C SER A 199 -0.18 -19.27 1.78
N VAL A 200 -0.89 -18.27 2.32
CA VAL A 200 -0.65 -16.85 2.04
C VAL A 200 0.74 -16.45 2.51
N GLY A 201 1.14 -16.85 3.72
CA GLY A 201 2.45 -16.53 4.29
C GLY A 201 3.62 -17.03 3.45
N ILE A 202 3.50 -18.21 2.83
CA ILE A 202 4.51 -18.73 1.90
C ILE A 202 4.56 -17.88 0.64
N GLY A 203 3.41 -17.53 0.05
CA GLY A 203 3.36 -16.66 -1.12
C GLY A 203 3.92 -15.27 -0.87
N GLU A 204 3.62 -14.71 0.29
CA GLU A 204 4.16 -13.44 0.75
C GLU A 204 5.66 -13.52 1.03
N LEU A 205 6.14 -14.62 1.61
CA LEU A 205 7.57 -14.80 1.86
C LEU A 205 8.34 -14.73 0.52
N ILE A 206 7.82 -15.37 -0.52
CA ILE A 206 8.41 -15.31 -1.86
C ILE A 206 8.31 -13.89 -2.42
N SER A 207 7.13 -13.28 -2.37
CA SER A 207 6.89 -11.96 -2.98
C SER A 207 7.65 -10.85 -2.27
N CYS A 208 7.52 -10.74 -0.96
CA CYS A 208 8.14 -9.67 -0.18
C CYS A 208 9.63 -9.92 0.09
N THR A 209 10.04 -11.14 0.42
CA THR A 209 11.43 -11.42 0.82
C THR A 209 12.33 -11.73 -0.37
N VAL A 210 11.85 -12.44 -1.40
CA VAL A 210 12.67 -12.69 -2.59
C VAL A 210 12.55 -11.52 -3.56
N LEU A 211 11.34 -11.21 -4.05
CA LEU A 211 11.17 -10.16 -5.06
C LEU A 211 11.32 -8.75 -4.48
N GLY A 212 10.76 -8.48 -3.30
CA GLY A 212 10.86 -7.17 -2.66
C GLY A 212 12.30 -6.79 -2.27
N VAL A 213 13.07 -7.72 -1.69
CA VAL A 213 14.49 -7.45 -1.35
C VAL A 213 15.34 -7.33 -2.61
N LEU A 214 15.07 -8.15 -3.64
CA LEU A 214 15.73 -8.01 -4.94
C LEU A 214 15.44 -6.63 -5.56
N LEU A 215 14.19 -6.17 -5.52
CA LEU A 215 13.77 -4.86 -5.99
C LEU A 215 14.55 -3.74 -5.27
N VAL A 216 14.60 -3.77 -3.94
CA VAL A 216 15.36 -2.78 -3.16
C VAL A 216 16.84 -2.79 -3.55
N LYS A 217 17.44 -3.98 -3.66
CA LYS A 217 18.85 -4.12 -4.02
C LYS A 217 19.16 -3.59 -5.42
N ILE A 218 18.29 -3.84 -6.40
CA ILE A 218 18.42 -3.30 -7.77
C ILE A 218 18.33 -1.78 -7.76
N VAL A 219 17.35 -1.21 -7.04
CA VAL A 219 17.18 0.25 -6.94
C VAL A 219 18.40 0.91 -6.30
N GLU A 220 19.01 0.27 -5.31
CA GLU A 220 20.20 0.83 -4.63
C GLU A 220 21.48 0.69 -5.41
N THR A 221 21.64 -0.42 -6.15
CA THR A 221 22.82 -0.67 -6.97
C THR A 221 22.83 0.20 -8.21
N ASN A 222 21.66 0.56 -8.73
CA ASN A 222 21.52 1.36 -9.94
C ASN A 222 21.39 2.86 -9.63
N THR A 223 22.44 3.63 -9.91
CA THR A 223 22.51 5.06 -9.63
C THR A 223 21.35 5.84 -10.28
N SER A 224 20.90 5.44 -11.47
CA SER A 224 19.79 6.11 -12.17
C SER A 224 18.45 5.89 -11.47
N LEU A 225 18.16 4.65 -11.05
CA LEU A 225 16.93 4.33 -10.31
C LEU A 225 16.96 4.99 -8.93
N ARG A 226 18.10 4.93 -8.25
CA ARG A 226 18.30 5.59 -6.96
C ARG A 226 17.95 7.08 -7.02
N LYS A 227 18.34 7.78 -8.09
CA LYS A 227 17.98 9.19 -8.29
C LYS A 227 16.47 9.41 -8.41
N VAL A 228 15.80 8.55 -9.18
CA VAL A 228 14.33 8.62 -9.38
C VAL A 228 13.58 8.38 -8.06
N PHE A 229 14.06 7.44 -7.23
CA PHE A 229 13.40 7.08 -5.98
C PHE A 229 13.81 7.95 -4.77
N LEU A 230 15.01 8.54 -4.74
CA LEU A 230 15.52 9.29 -3.58
C LEU A 230 15.73 10.80 -3.78
N GLU A 231 16.02 11.29 -4.99
CA GLU A 231 16.64 12.63 -5.20
C GLU A 231 15.75 13.65 -5.92
N ALA A 232 14.43 13.51 -5.87
CA ALA A 232 13.58 14.22 -6.80
C ALA A 232 12.42 14.99 -6.17
#